data_AF-A0A815ZFA1-F1
#
_entry.id   AF-A0A815ZFA1-F1
#
_cell.length_a   1.000
_cell.length_b   1.000
_cell.length_c   1.000
_cell.angle_alpha   90.00
_cell.angle_beta   90.00
_cell.angle_gamma   90.00
#
_symmetry.space_group_name_H-M   'P 1'
#
loop_
_entity.id
_entity.type
_entity.pdbx_description
1 polymer ?
#
loop_
_entity_poly.entity_id
_entity_poly.type
_entity_poly.pdbx_seq_one_letter_code
_entity_poly.pdbx_strand_id
1 'polypeptide(L)'
;MKLIADDLYISFGLFIIIISTIGNICNCFVFINISPLNKHPNVLFIISTSIGSLLFINTDLWTIIIRILTGIDLMNYSLFWCKINGLCQYLILLPNTKWQRLITRTRAKLIIILTAIIYLLIFIPIPIYYTNFQSSTLTFICKSSYEIINIYSSYWIMIGYYFLPAL
;
A
#
# COMPACT_ATOMS: atom_id res chain seq x y z
N MET A 1 24.82 18.87 6.37
CA MET A 1 24.66 17.44 6.02
C MET A 1 23.19 17.02 5.94
N LYS A 2 22.33 17.43 6.90
CA LYS A 2 20.87 17.13 6.87
C LYS A 2 20.15 17.66 5.62
N LEU A 3 20.40 18.92 5.23
CA LEU A 3 19.83 19.53 4.02
C LEU A 3 20.11 18.74 2.73
N ILE A 4 21.36 18.28 2.53
CA ILE A 4 21.74 17.51 1.33
C ILE A 4 21.05 16.14 1.29
N ALA A 5 20.87 15.51 2.46
CA ALA A 5 20.17 14.22 2.55
C ALA A 5 18.66 14.38 2.28
N ASP A 6 18.04 15.45 2.78
CA ASP A 6 16.62 15.74 2.57
C ASP A 6 16.34 16.03 1.08
N ASP A 7 17.18 16.84 0.41
CA ASP A 7 17.07 17.15 -1.01
C ASP A 7 17.24 15.92 -1.92
N LEU A 8 18.18 15.03 -1.58
CA LEU A 8 18.37 13.76 -2.27
C LEU A 8 17.15 12.84 -2.08
N TYR A 9 16.60 12.77 -0.86
CA TYR A 9 15.44 11.94 -0.56
C TYR A 9 14.19 12.41 -1.31
N ILE A 10 13.96 13.73 -1.38
CA ILE A 10 12.86 14.32 -2.16
C ILE A 10 13.03 13.99 -3.64
N SER A 11 14.22 14.25 -4.20
CA SER A 11 14.47 14.07 -5.63
C SER A 11 14.32 12.60 -6.05
N PHE A 12 14.92 11.69 -5.28
CA PHE A 12 14.84 10.26 -5.56
C PHE A 12 13.44 9.69 -5.27
N GLY A 13 12.78 10.15 -4.21
CA GLY A 13 11.41 9.77 -3.88
C GLY A 13 10.42 10.17 -4.97
N LEU A 14 10.49 11.40 -5.47
CA LEU A 14 9.66 11.88 -6.59
C LEU A 14 9.91 11.07 -7.86
N PHE A 15 11.17 10.77 -8.16
CA PHE A 15 11.55 9.93 -9.30
C PHE A 15 10.94 8.53 -9.21
N ILE A 16 11.02 7.88 -8.04
CA ILE A 16 10.37 6.58 -7.79
C ILE A 16 8.86 6.68 -8.00
N ILE A 17 8.20 7.69 -7.42
CA ILE A 17 6.74 7.87 -7.58
C ILE A 17 6.38 7.94 -9.07
N ILE A 18 7.08 8.77 -9.85
CA ILE A 18 6.77 8.97 -11.27
C ILE A 18 6.95 7.66 -12.05
N ILE A 19 8.09 6.98 -11.89
CA ILE A 19 8.36 5.74 -12.64
C ILE A 19 7.39 4.64 -12.24
N SER A 20 7.17 4.45 -10.94
CA SER A 20 6.30 3.38 -10.46
C SER A 20 4.83 3.64 -10.80
N THR A 21 4.38 4.91 -10.81
CA THR A 21 3.02 5.23 -11.23
C THR A 21 2.81 4.96 -12.72
N ILE A 22 3.71 5.43 -13.57
CA ILE A 22 3.67 5.17 -15.01
C ILE A 22 3.71 3.66 -15.27
N GLY A 23 4.68 2.94 -14.67
CA GLY A 23 4.84 1.51 -14.88
C GLY A 23 3.59 0.70 -14.49
N ASN A 24 2.99 0.98 -13.34
CA ASN A 24 1.79 0.28 -12.90
C ASN A 24 0.54 0.65 -13.73
N ILE A 25 0.40 1.92 -14.16
CA ILE A 25 -0.68 2.33 -15.08
C ILE A 25 -0.53 1.62 -16.43
N CYS A 26 0.70 1.56 -16.98
CA CYS A 26 0.99 0.84 -18.21
C CYS A 26 0.67 -0.65 -18.07
N ASN A 27 1.05 -1.29 -16.98
CA ASN A 27 0.70 -2.69 -16.71
C ASN A 27 -0.81 -2.89 -16.74
N CYS A 28 -1.57 -2.09 -15.99
CA CYS A 28 -3.04 -2.14 -16.00
C CYS A 28 -3.59 -1.98 -17.42
N PHE A 29 -3.11 -0.98 -18.18
CA PHE A 29 -3.59 -0.70 -19.53
C PHE A 29 -3.32 -1.85 -20.51
N VAL A 30 -2.09 -2.36 -20.53
CA VAL A 30 -1.67 -3.48 -21.40
C VAL A 30 -2.50 -4.72 -21.12
N PHE A 31 -2.66 -5.07 -19.85
CA PHE A 31 -3.35 -6.28 -19.44
C PHE A 31 -4.87 -6.22 -19.57
N ILE A 32 -5.47 -5.03 -19.49
CA ILE A 32 -6.91 -4.83 -19.72
C ILE A 32 -7.23 -4.84 -21.23
N ASN A 33 -6.43 -4.14 -22.04
CA ASN A 33 -6.77 -3.88 -23.45
C ASN A 33 -6.35 -4.99 -24.41
N ILE A 34 -5.33 -5.78 -24.08
CA ILE A 34 -4.92 -6.90 -24.93
C ILE A 34 -5.83 -8.10 -24.66
N SER A 35 -6.84 -8.26 -25.53
CA SER A 35 -7.84 -9.35 -25.51
C SER A 35 -7.28 -10.75 -25.21
N PRO A 36 -6.19 -11.23 -25.85
CA PRO A 36 -5.67 -12.57 -25.57
C PRO A 36 -5.07 -12.69 -24.16
N LEU A 37 -4.48 -11.62 -23.61
CA LEU A 37 -3.93 -11.61 -22.26
C LEU A 37 -5.05 -11.56 -21.21
N ASN A 38 -6.07 -10.72 -21.42
CA ASN A 38 -7.20 -10.55 -20.49
C ASN A 38 -8.03 -11.83 -20.26
N LYS A 39 -7.88 -12.85 -21.12
CA LYS A 39 -8.50 -14.17 -20.93
C LYS A 39 -7.82 -15.01 -19.85
N HIS A 40 -6.53 -14.77 -19.57
CA HIS A 40 -5.80 -15.55 -18.58
C HIS A 40 -6.14 -15.13 -17.15
N PRO A 41 -6.41 -16.09 -16.24
CA PRO A 41 -6.72 -15.80 -14.83
C PRO A 41 -5.56 -15.08 -14.11
N ASN A 42 -4.32 -15.39 -14.48
CA ASN A 42 -3.11 -14.77 -13.92
C ASN A 42 -3.08 -13.26 -14.13
N VAL A 43 -3.67 -12.78 -15.23
CA VAL A 43 -3.69 -11.36 -15.56
C VAL A 43 -4.52 -10.56 -14.56
N LEU A 44 -5.55 -11.16 -13.95
CA LEU A 44 -6.32 -10.49 -12.89
C LEU A 44 -5.47 -10.24 -11.63
N PHE A 45 -4.57 -11.18 -11.29
CA PHE A 45 -3.65 -10.99 -10.16
C PHE A 45 -2.62 -9.90 -10.46
N ILE A 46 -2.09 -9.85 -11.70
CA ILE A 46 -1.15 -8.81 -12.12
C ILE A 46 -1.82 -7.41 -12.10
N ILE A 47 -3.06 -7.31 -12.58
CA ILE A 47 -3.82 -6.05 -12.51
C ILE A 47 -4.08 -5.66 -11.05
N SER A 48 -4.53 -6.60 -10.22
CA SER A 48 -4.82 -6.34 -8.80
C SER A 48 -3.57 -5.86 -8.04
N THR A 49 -2.43 -6.49 -8.26
CA THR A 49 -1.15 -6.11 -7.65
C THR A 49 -0.62 -4.77 -8.17
N SER A 50 -0.82 -4.46 -9.45
CA SER A 50 -0.49 -3.16 -10.03
C SER A 50 -1.34 -2.03 -9.44
N ILE A 51 -2.65 -2.27 -9.24
CA ILE A 51 -3.56 -1.31 -8.57
C ILE A 51 -3.16 -1.13 -7.10
N GLY A 52 -2.88 -2.21 -6.37
CA GLY A 52 -2.45 -2.13 -4.98
C GLY A 52 -1.14 -1.35 -4.82
N SER A 53 -0.18 -1.61 -5.71
CA SER A 53 1.09 -0.88 -5.75
C SER A 53 0.92 0.60 -6.07
N LEU A 54 -0.01 0.96 -6.96
CA LEU A 54 -0.34 2.37 -7.25
C LEU A 54 -0.87 3.09 -6.02
N LEU A 55 -1.81 2.47 -5.31
CA LEU A 55 -2.41 3.08 -4.13
C LEU A 55 -1.38 3.26 -3.03
N PHE A 56 -0.54 2.26 -2.77
CA PHE A 56 0.53 2.36 -1.78
C PHE A 56 1.56 3.43 -2.10
N ILE A 57 2.14 3.41 -3.29
CA ILE A 57 3.19 4.38 -3.64
C ILE A 57 2.64 5.80 -3.57
N ASN A 58 1.40 6.02 -4.00
CA ASN A 58 0.82 7.36 -3.94
C ASN A 58 0.36 7.81 -2.55
N THR A 59 0.23 6.91 -1.58
CA THR A 59 -0.22 7.28 -0.23
C THR A 59 0.93 7.33 0.76
N ASP A 60 1.85 6.38 0.70
CA ASP A 60 2.95 6.29 1.67
C ASP A 60 4.13 7.18 1.26
N LEU A 61 4.60 7.12 0.01
CA LEU A 61 5.72 7.96 -0.43
C LEU A 61 5.36 9.46 -0.50
N TRP A 62 4.12 9.80 -0.92
CA TRP A 62 3.68 11.20 -0.92
C TRP A 62 3.59 11.80 0.49
N THR A 63 3.09 11.04 1.47
CA THR A 63 3.01 11.53 2.86
C THR A 63 4.40 11.77 3.44
N ILE A 64 5.38 10.92 3.12
CA ILE A 64 6.79 11.12 3.51
C ILE A 64 7.39 12.36 2.84
N ILE A 65 7.21 12.53 1.53
CA ILE A 65 7.76 13.70 0.80
C ILE A 65 7.16 15.00 1.31
N ILE A 66 5.84 15.04 1.52
CA ILE A 66 5.16 16.23 2.06
C ILE A 66 5.66 16.52 3.48
N ARG A 67 5.88 15.50 4.30
CA ARG A 67 6.47 15.67 5.64
C ARG A 67 7.85 16.28 5.60
N ILE A 68 8.71 15.87 4.66
CA ILE A 68 10.07 16.42 4.54
C ILE A 68 10.00 17.88 4.03
N LEU A 69 9.14 18.17 3.05
CA LEU A 69 9.01 19.51 2.45
C LEU A 69 8.38 20.55 3.38
N THR A 70 7.33 20.16 4.10
CA THR A 70 6.49 21.10 4.87
C THR A 70 6.73 21.00 6.38
N GLY A 71 7.40 19.94 6.84
CA GLY A 71 7.46 19.58 8.25
C GLY A 71 6.14 19.01 8.80
N ILE A 72 5.07 18.99 8.00
CA ILE A 72 3.74 18.54 8.41
C ILE A 72 3.62 17.05 8.13
N ASP A 73 3.49 16.26 9.19
CA ASP A 73 3.14 14.85 9.03
C ASP A 73 1.64 14.72 8.77
N LEU A 74 1.28 14.46 7.51
CA LEU A 74 -0.11 14.30 7.06
C LEU A 74 -0.84 13.19 7.83
N MET A 75 -0.13 12.14 8.26
CA MET A 75 -0.73 11.05 9.04
C MET A 75 -1.14 11.53 10.43
N ASN A 76 -0.40 12.50 10.98
CA ASN A 76 -0.72 13.11 12.26
C ASN A 76 -1.77 14.23 12.13
N TYR A 77 -1.85 14.86 10.96
CA TYR A 77 -2.76 15.97 10.72
C TYR A 77 -4.22 15.53 10.56
N SER A 78 -4.46 14.35 9.98
CA SER A 78 -5.83 13.85 9.79
C SER A 78 -5.94 12.34 9.99
N LEU A 79 -6.94 11.94 10.78
CA LEU A 79 -7.35 10.56 10.95
C LEU A 79 -7.62 9.88 9.60
N PHE A 80 -8.09 10.62 8.59
CA PHE A 80 -8.31 10.12 7.25
C PHE A 80 -7.02 9.59 6.60
N TRP A 81 -5.93 10.36 6.67
CA TRP A 81 -4.63 9.96 6.11
C TRP A 81 -4.00 8.80 6.86
N CYS A 82 -4.13 8.80 8.19
CA CYS A 82 -3.65 7.68 9.01
C CYS A 82 -4.37 6.36 8.66
N LYS A 83 -5.69 6.41 8.46
CA LYS A 83 -6.50 5.25 8.05
C LYS A 83 -6.20 4.79 6.63
N ILE A 84 -6.00 5.72 5.70
CA ILE A 84 -5.65 5.40 4.31
C ILE A 84 -4.30 4.72 4.22
N ASN A 85 -3.31 5.13 5.00
CA ASN A 85 -2.01 4.47 4.96
C ASN A 85 -2.11 2.99 5.38
N GLY A 86 -2.80 2.72 6.49
CA GLY A 86 -3.06 1.34 6.93
C GLY A 86 -3.82 0.51 5.88
N LEU A 87 -4.75 1.13 5.14
CA LEU A 87 -5.47 0.49 4.05
C LEU A 87 -4.59 0.26 2.82
N CYS A 88 -3.63 1.13 2.51
CA CYS A 88 -2.76 0.93 1.37
C CYS A 88 -1.69 -0.14 1.62
N GLN A 89 -1.21 -0.26 2.86
CA GLN A 89 -0.38 -1.40 3.30
C GLN A 89 -1.11 -2.74 3.12
N TYR A 90 -2.43 -2.76 3.38
CA TYR A 90 -3.31 -3.90 3.14
C TYR A 90 -3.33 -4.38 1.67
N LEU A 91 -3.28 -3.46 0.71
CA LEU A 91 -3.38 -3.79 -0.73
C LEU A 91 -2.11 -4.44 -1.29
N ILE A 92 -0.95 -4.15 -0.71
CA ILE A 92 0.31 -4.78 -1.09
C ILE A 92 0.33 -6.23 -0.64
N LEU A 93 -0.11 -6.52 0.58
CA LEU A 93 -0.03 -7.86 1.18
C LEU A 93 -0.85 -8.95 0.49
N LEU A 94 -1.62 -8.62 -0.56
CA LEU A 94 -2.32 -9.60 -1.38
C LEU A 94 -1.33 -10.62 -1.99
N PRO A 95 -1.41 -11.92 -1.63
CA PRO A 95 -0.48 -12.93 -2.08
C PRO A 95 -0.51 -13.11 -3.61
N ASN A 96 0.66 -13.11 -4.22
CA ASN A 96 0.87 -13.68 -5.55
C ASN A 96 0.64 -15.20 -5.45
N THR A 97 -0.36 -15.71 -6.16
CA THR A 97 -0.76 -17.12 -6.06
C THR A 97 -0.20 -17.93 -7.23
N LYS A 98 0.75 -18.83 -6.95
CA LYS A 98 1.37 -19.77 -7.91
C LYS A 98 0.46 -20.92 -8.37
N TRP A 99 -0.86 -20.72 -8.44
CA TRP A 99 -1.83 -21.74 -8.84
C TRP A 99 -2.16 -21.65 -10.34
N GLN A 100 -1.14 -21.68 -11.18
CA GLN A 100 -1.23 -21.22 -12.58
C GLN A 100 -1.92 -22.19 -13.55
N ARG A 101 -2.17 -23.45 -13.18
CA ARG A 101 -2.65 -24.47 -14.14
C ARG A 101 -4.11 -24.95 -13.96
N LEU A 102 -4.77 -24.67 -12.84
CA LEU A 102 -6.10 -25.25 -12.54
C LEU A 102 -7.19 -24.20 -12.22
N ILE A 103 -6.84 -22.92 -12.21
CA ILE A 103 -7.77 -21.86 -11.81
C ILE A 103 -8.52 -21.34 -13.03
N THR A 104 -9.85 -21.43 -13.01
CA THR A 104 -10.70 -20.74 -13.98
C THR A 104 -10.79 -19.25 -13.64
N ARG A 105 -11.06 -18.39 -14.63
CA ARG A 105 -11.16 -16.94 -14.43
C ARG A 105 -12.15 -16.54 -13.33
N THR A 106 -13.29 -17.22 -13.23
CA THR A 106 -14.29 -16.98 -12.18
C THR A 106 -13.76 -17.33 -10.80
N ARG A 107 -13.00 -18.43 -10.67
CA ARG A 107 -12.32 -18.80 -9.42
C ARG A 107 -11.22 -17.81 -9.04
N ALA A 108 -10.45 -17.31 -10.00
CA ALA A 108 -9.46 -16.25 -9.76
C ALA A 108 -10.11 -14.98 -9.22
N LYS A 109 -11.23 -14.52 -9.82
CA LYS A 109 -11.99 -13.37 -9.31
C LYS A 109 -12.47 -13.61 -7.87
N LEU A 110 -13.05 -14.78 -7.59
CA LEU A 110 -13.51 -15.13 -6.24
C LEU A 110 -12.35 -15.18 -5.23
N ILE A 111 -11.21 -15.75 -5.62
CA ILE A 111 -10.01 -15.76 -4.77
C ILE A 111 -9.58 -14.33 -4.48
N ILE A 112 -9.43 -13.46 -5.49
CA ILE A 112 -9.04 -12.05 -5.29
C ILE A 112 -10.03 -11.35 -4.35
N ILE A 113 -11.34 -11.51 -4.55
CA ILE A 113 -12.37 -10.91 -3.71
C ILE A 113 -12.29 -11.46 -2.28
N LEU A 114 -12.16 -12.78 -2.11
CA LEU A 114 -12.13 -13.42 -0.80
C LEU A 114 -10.85 -13.08 -0.05
N THR A 115 -9.71 -13.03 -0.74
CA THR A 115 -8.45 -12.53 -0.21
C THR A 115 -8.59 -11.06 0.19
N ALA A 116 -9.16 -10.21 -0.66
CA ALA A 116 -9.45 -8.83 -0.31
C ALA A 116 -10.34 -8.74 0.95
N ILE A 117 -11.40 -9.54 1.06
CA ILE A 117 -12.28 -9.55 2.24
C ILE A 117 -11.54 -10.04 3.50
N ILE A 118 -10.80 -11.15 3.43
CA ILE A 118 -10.05 -11.70 4.57
C ILE A 118 -9.04 -10.67 5.07
N TYR A 119 -8.25 -10.11 4.16
CA TYR A 119 -7.31 -9.07 4.52
C TYR A 119 -8.07 -7.83 5.06
N LEU A 120 -9.25 -7.48 4.54
CA LEU A 120 -9.99 -6.32 5.00
C LEU A 120 -10.48 -6.57 6.43
N LEU A 121 -10.90 -7.78 6.77
CA LEU A 121 -11.24 -8.19 8.13
C LEU A 121 -10.03 -8.18 9.08
N ILE A 122 -8.86 -8.63 8.63
CA ILE A 122 -7.62 -8.60 9.43
C ILE A 122 -7.16 -7.15 9.67
N PHE A 123 -7.34 -6.27 8.68
CA PHE A 123 -6.82 -4.90 8.70
C PHE A 123 -7.86 -3.86 9.16
N ILE A 124 -9.17 -4.15 9.18
CA ILE A 124 -10.25 -3.31 9.76
C ILE A 124 -9.93 -2.84 11.19
N PRO A 125 -9.37 -3.68 12.08
CA PRO A 125 -8.97 -3.26 13.42
C PRO A 125 -8.02 -2.06 13.40
N ILE A 126 -7.09 -2.01 12.44
CA ILE A 126 -6.04 -0.98 12.39
C ILE A 126 -6.64 0.44 12.37
N PRO A 127 -7.46 0.85 11.39
CA PRO A 127 -8.05 2.18 11.40
C PRO A 127 -8.97 2.44 12.60
N ILE A 128 -9.57 1.41 13.22
CA ILE A 128 -10.41 1.58 14.41
C ILE A 128 -9.55 1.94 15.64
N TYR A 129 -8.37 1.34 15.75
CA TYR A 129 -7.50 1.50 16.91
C TYR A 129 -6.41 2.57 16.77
N TYR A 130 -6.21 3.14 15.57
CA TYR A 130 -5.39 4.35 15.43
C TYR A 130 -6.20 5.58 15.81
N THR A 131 -5.72 6.32 16.80
CA THR A 131 -6.31 7.58 17.26
C THR A 131 -5.24 8.67 17.26
N ASN A 132 -5.68 9.91 17.07
CA ASN A 132 -4.80 11.06 17.17
C ASN A 132 -4.69 11.44 18.65
N PHE A 133 -3.54 11.18 19.25
CA PHE A 133 -3.22 11.66 20.59
C PHE A 133 -2.57 13.04 20.51
N GLN A 134 -3.11 13.99 21.26
CA GLN A 134 -2.48 15.29 21.40
C GLN A 134 -1.29 15.17 22.37
N SER A 135 -0.07 15.24 21.86
CA SER A 135 1.16 15.17 22.66
C SER A 135 1.57 16.52 23.25
N SER A 136 1.18 17.62 22.60
CA SER A 136 1.37 18.99 23.08
C SER A 136 0.27 19.88 22.50
N THR A 137 0.18 21.15 22.92
CA THR A 137 -0.84 22.10 22.43
C THR A 137 -0.87 22.25 20.91
N LEU A 138 0.19 21.88 20.19
CA LEU A 138 0.30 22.04 18.73
C LEU A 138 0.60 20.74 17.96
N THR A 139 0.87 19.62 18.63
CA THR A 139 1.27 18.37 17.96
C THR A 139 0.32 17.22 18.26
N PHE A 140 -0.36 16.74 17.22
CA PHE A 140 -1.05 15.47 17.21
C PHE A 140 -0.08 14.37 16.78
N ILE A 141 -0.18 13.20 17.39
CA ILE A 141 0.58 12.00 17.04
C ILE A 141 -0.44 10.91 16.74
N CYS A 142 -0.41 10.34 15.53
CA CYS A 142 -1.20 9.15 15.23
C CYS A 142 -0.50 7.95 15.88
N LYS A 143 -1.10 7.41 16.94
CA LYS A 143 -0.58 6.23 17.63
C LYS A 143 -1.73 5.24 17.80
N SER A 144 -1.42 3.94 17.74
CA SER A 144 -2.41 2.94 18.10
C SER A 144 -2.69 2.98 19.60
N SER A 145 -3.96 2.83 19.98
CA SER A 145 -4.41 2.74 21.38
C SER A 145 -3.79 1.53 22.11
N TYR A 146 -3.35 0.51 21.37
CA TYR A 146 -2.71 -0.70 21.89
C TYR A 146 -1.34 -0.92 21.24
N GLU A 147 -0.29 -1.17 22.04
CA GLU A 147 1.07 -1.41 21.53
C GLU A 147 1.18 -2.65 20.64
N ILE A 148 0.38 -3.68 20.92
CA ILE A 148 0.32 -4.91 20.10
C ILE A 148 0.04 -4.59 18.63
N ILE A 149 -0.85 -3.62 18.36
CA ILE A 149 -1.23 -3.21 17.00
C ILE A 149 -0.08 -2.48 16.32
N ASN A 150 0.71 -1.70 17.07
CA ASN A 150 1.87 -1.00 16.55
C ASN A 150 2.95 -2.00 16.11
N ILE A 151 3.22 -3.02 16.93
CA ILE A 151 4.12 -4.14 16.60
C ILE A 151 3.59 -4.91 15.39
N TYR A 152 2.27 -5.17 15.34
CA TYR A 152 1.62 -5.86 14.24
C TYR A 152 1.80 -5.11 12.91
N SER A 153 1.60 -3.79 12.87
CA SER A 153 1.76 -3.00 11.63
C SER A 153 3.19 -3.10 11.08
N SER A 154 4.20 -2.96 11.94
CA SER A 154 5.62 -2.98 11.55
C SER A 154 6.07 -4.33 10.98
N TYR A 155 5.65 -5.43 11.61
CA TYR A 155 6.01 -6.78 11.16
C TYR A 155 5.30 -7.18 9.87
N TRP A 156 4.04 -6.78 9.68
CA TRP A 156 3.32 -7.09 8.44
C TRP A 156 3.75 -6.21 7.27
N ILE A 157 4.20 -4.96 7.48
CA ILE A 157 4.88 -4.18 6.44
C ILE A 157 6.15 -4.92 5.99
N MET A 158 6.98 -5.40 6.93
CA MET A 158 8.15 -6.20 6.59
C MET A 158 7.80 -7.49 5.86
N ILE A 159 6.83 -8.26 6.36
CA ILE A 159 6.41 -9.53 5.73
C ILE A 159 5.84 -9.25 4.33
N GLY A 160 5.05 -8.19 4.15
CA GLY A 160 4.56 -7.77 2.85
C GLY A 160 5.68 -7.40 1.89
N TYR A 161 6.61 -6.56 2.32
CA TYR A 161 7.73 -6.12 1.48
C TYR A 161 8.69 -7.26 1.11
N TYR A 162 9.01 -8.15 2.06
CA TYR A 162 9.99 -9.22 1.85
C TYR A 162 9.41 -10.45 1.15
N PHE A 163 8.12 -10.74 1.31
CA PHE A 163 7.51 -11.92 0.69
C PHE A 163 6.76 -11.62 -0.62
N LEU A 164 6.60 -10.35 -1.00
CA LEU A 164 5.97 -9.94 -2.28
C LEU A 164 6.60 -10.53 -3.54
N PRO A 165 7.96 -10.61 -3.66
CA PRO A 165 8.59 -11.13 -4.86
C PRO A 165 8.74 -12.66 -4.85
N ALA A 166 8.61 -13.31 -3.68
CA ALA A 166 9.07 -14.69 -3.47
C ALA A 166 7.96 -15.74 -3.39
N LEU A 167 6.71 -15.37 -3.09
CA LEU A 167 5.55 -16.28 -3.06
C LEU A 167 4.73 -16.22 -4.34
#